data_AF-A0A139KYJ9-F1
#
_entry.id   AF-A0A139KYJ9-F1
#
_cell.length_a   1.000
_cell.length_b   1.000
_cell.length_c   1.000
_cell.angle_alpha   90.00
_cell.angle_beta   90.00
_cell.angle_gamma   90.00
#
_symmetry.space_group_name_H-M   'P 1'
#
loop_
_entity.id
_entity.type
_entity.pdbx_description
1 polymer ?
#
loop_
_entity_poly.entity_id
_entity_poly.type
_entity_poly.pdbx_seq_one_letter_code
_entity_poly.pdbx_strand_id
1 'polypeptide(L)'
;MKNAIFIAGMLLSSFVIRAGDISKYVLDNYLIPVGQSGSVVGRIYPTPSNVRLLSDTSSLFRIDLKEKSICLKKNRALSAGQTSYRYGITLLIDGQQYEFELLKDGFSKNRVVAHRGAWRQKGVLQNSVRSFQNAVELGCQGSELDVWLTADNRVVLSHDPHVYGLEVENITSLQLFQQTINEKDPVPSLQELLIAARAQNSTHPIIEIKDSQKGLERTLQLTDSVVNIVHRMKMQGYVEYISFNYEVLKRIRELDPTARTLYLWEGKKELKDLVNDRISGIDYSYYAYRQDKNLTQKAREAGLLTNVWTVNNAEELQQYYLLGVDYITTDEPELLLKIIDSLK
;
A
#
# COMPACT_ATOMS: atom_id res chain seq x y z
N MET A 1 29.92 -21.07 -9.58
CA MET A 1 28.59 -21.44 -9.03
C MET A 1 27.89 -20.27 -8.31
N LYS A 2 28.00 -19.02 -8.79
CA LYS A 2 27.31 -17.85 -8.18
C LYS A 2 26.35 -17.10 -9.11
N ASN A 3 26.23 -17.50 -10.38
CA ASN A 3 25.40 -16.81 -11.37
C ASN A 3 24.14 -17.60 -11.80
N ALA A 4 23.86 -18.74 -11.16
CA ALA A 4 22.72 -19.60 -11.52
C ALA A 4 21.47 -19.38 -10.66
N ILE A 5 21.56 -18.61 -9.57
CA ILE A 5 20.45 -18.43 -8.62
C ILE A 5 19.55 -17.24 -9.01
N PHE A 6 20.04 -16.28 -9.78
CA PHE A 6 19.25 -15.11 -10.19
C PHE A 6 18.30 -15.36 -11.37
N ILE A 7 18.58 -16.37 -12.21
CA ILE A 7 17.75 -16.71 -13.38
C ILE A 7 16.51 -17.54 -12.97
N ALA A 8 16.54 -18.18 -11.80
CA ALA A 8 15.43 -19.01 -11.32
C ALA A 8 14.21 -18.20 -10.83
N GLY A 9 14.33 -16.87 -10.65
CA GLY A 9 13.22 -16.00 -10.23
C GLY A 9 12.24 -15.62 -11.35
N MET A 10 12.66 -15.69 -12.63
CA MET A 10 11.85 -15.25 -13.76
C MET A 10 10.93 -16.33 -14.34
N LEU A 11 11.06 -17.58 -13.90
CA LEU A 11 10.19 -18.70 -14.27
C LEU A 11 9.09 -18.94 -13.24
N LEU A 12 8.66 -17.91 -12.51
CA LEU A 12 7.37 -17.91 -11.84
C LEU A 12 6.28 -17.69 -12.89
N SER A 13 5.93 -18.81 -13.52
CA SER A 13 4.67 -19.10 -14.20
C SER A 13 3.98 -17.91 -14.87
N SER A 14 3.88 -18.01 -16.19
CA SER A 14 2.87 -17.36 -17.00
C SER A 14 1.46 -17.82 -16.56
N PHE A 15 1.04 -17.44 -15.35
CA PHE A 15 -0.38 -17.38 -15.04
C PHE A 15 -0.91 -16.17 -15.79
N VAL A 16 -1.51 -16.47 -16.94
CA VAL A 16 -2.47 -15.59 -17.61
C VAL A 16 -3.31 -14.92 -16.51
N ILE A 17 -3.31 -13.59 -16.48
CA ILE A 17 -4.20 -12.81 -15.62
C ILE A 17 -5.62 -13.21 -16.02
N ARG A 18 -6.22 -14.13 -15.26
CA ARG A 18 -7.63 -14.44 -15.41
C ARG A 18 -8.38 -13.37 -14.62
N ALA A 19 -9.31 -12.69 -15.27
CA ALA A 19 -10.35 -11.96 -14.56
C ALA A 19 -11.07 -12.96 -13.63
N GLY A 20 -10.89 -12.81 -12.31
CA GLY A 20 -11.45 -13.75 -11.31
C GLY A 20 -10.71 -13.88 -9.99
N ASP A 21 -9.54 -13.24 -9.79
CA ASP A 21 -8.72 -13.44 -8.58
C ASP A 21 -9.02 -12.50 -7.41
N ILE A 22 -9.88 -11.50 -7.59
CA ILE A 22 -10.32 -10.62 -6.50
C ILE A 22 -11.42 -11.33 -5.71
N SER A 23 -11.14 -11.59 -4.43
CA SER A 23 -12.09 -12.20 -3.51
C SER A 23 -13.39 -11.39 -3.45
N LYS A 24 -14.52 -12.10 -3.60
CA LYS A 24 -15.87 -11.54 -3.41
C LYS A 24 -16.07 -10.90 -2.03
N TYR A 25 -15.42 -11.45 -1.01
CA TYR A 25 -15.45 -10.91 0.35
C TYR A 25 -14.06 -10.41 0.76
N VAL A 26 -14.03 -9.21 1.32
CA VAL A 26 -12.86 -8.52 1.87
C VAL A 26 -13.11 -8.16 3.33
N LEU A 27 -12.11 -7.60 4.02
CA LEU A 27 -12.23 -7.12 5.39
C LEU A 27 -12.04 -5.61 5.45
N ASP A 28 -12.84 -4.92 6.27
CA ASP A 28 -12.65 -3.48 6.52
C ASP A 28 -11.33 -3.16 7.26
N ASN A 29 -10.73 -4.15 7.90
CA ASN A 29 -9.41 -4.09 8.51
C ASN A 29 -8.78 -5.49 8.61
N TYR A 30 -7.47 -5.56 8.40
CA TYR A 30 -6.68 -6.80 8.49
C TYR A 30 -5.70 -6.78 9.67
N LEU A 31 -5.58 -5.63 10.36
CA LEU A 31 -4.61 -5.42 11.43
C LEU A 31 -5.18 -5.82 12.79
N ILE A 32 -4.49 -6.72 13.48
CA ILE A 32 -4.79 -7.21 14.81
C ILE A 32 -4.14 -6.25 15.82
N PRO A 33 -4.91 -5.60 16.69
CA PRO A 33 -4.34 -4.70 17.70
C PRO A 33 -3.48 -5.47 18.71
N VAL A 34 -2.33 -4.91 19.05
CA VAL A 34 -1.41 -5.46 20.05
C VAL A 34 -1.89 -5.09 21.45
N GLY A 35 -1.81 -6.04 22.39
CA GLY A 35 -2.14 -5.82 23.81
C GLY A 35 -3.64 -5.69 24.12
N GLN A 36 -4.52 -5.80 23.12
CA GLN A 36 -5.96 -5.68 23.30
C GLN A 36 -6.64 -7.04 23.16
N SER A 37 -7.33 -7.48 24.21
CA SER A 37 -8.02 -8.78 24.22
C SER A 37 -9.45 -8.68 23.73
N GLY A 38 -9.92 -9.68 22.99
CA GLY A 38 -11.33 -9.78 22.57
C GLY A 38 -11.77 -8.78 21.50
N SER A 39 -10.86 -7.95 21.00
CA SER A 39 -11.08 -6.88 20.03
C SER A 39 -11.58 -7.41 18.69
N VAL A 40 -12.40 -6.59 18.02
CA VAL A 40 -12.76 -6.79 16.61
C VAL A 40 -11.51 -6.53 15.78
N VAL A 41 -11.15 -7.49 14.94
CA VAL A 41 -10.05 -7.36 13.98
C VAL A 41 -10.57 -6.78 12.68
N GLY A 42 -11.60 -7.38 12.08
CA GLY A 42 -12.17 -6.89 10.83
C GLY A 42 -13.57 -7.43 10.59
N ARG A 43 -14.43 -6.59 10.02
CA ARG A 43 -15.76 -6.96 9.53
C ARG A 43 -15.68 -7.41 8.09
N ILE A 44 -16.49 -8.42 7.75
CA ILE A 44 -16.54 -8.95 6.41
C ILE A 44 -17.43 -8.06 5.55
N TYR A 45 -16.91 -7.65 4.39
CA TYR A 45 -17.62 -6.87 3.39
C TYR A 45 -17.67 -7.61 2.04
N PRO A 46 -18.80 -7.61 1.32
CA PRO A 46 -20.12 -7.18 1.80
C PRO A 46 -20.57 -8.08 2.96
N THR A 47 -21.48 -7.60 3.80
CA THR A 47 -21.95 -8.37 4.96
C THR A 47 -22.59 -9.68 4.51
N PRO A 48 -22.05 -10.85 4.90
CA PRO A 48 -22.57 -12.13 4.45
C PRO A 48 -23.81 -12.55 5.22
N SER A 49 -24.60 -13.44 4.63
CA SER A 49 -25.74 -14.03 5.34
C SER A 49 -25.24 -14.99 6.43
N ASN A 50 -24.32 -15.88 6.05
CA ASN A 50 -23.73 -16.89 6.91
C ASN A 50 -22.19 -16.87 6.85
N VAL A 51 -21.56 -17.04 8.01
CA VAL A 51 -20.12 -17.15 8.14
C VAL A 51 -19.75 -18.12 9.25
N ARG A 52 -18.73 -18.95 9.01
CA ARG A 52 -18.14 -19.84 10.01
C ARG A 52 -16.63 -19.90 9.85
N LEU A 53 -15.89 -19.91 10.96
CA LEU A 53 -14.45 -20.20 10.97
C LEU A 53 -14.23 -21.69 10.72
N LEU A 54 -13.48 -22.04 9.67
CA LEU A 54 -13.09 -23.42 9.36
C LEU A 54 -11.70 -23.74 9.91
N SER A 55 -10.75 -22.83 9.75
CA SER A 55 -9.38 -23.01 10.22
C SER A 55 -8.79 -21.69 10.70
N ASP A 56 -7.85 -21.79 11.63
CA ASP A 56 -7.09 -20.68 12.20
C ASP A 56 -5.71 -21.22 12.58
N THR A 57 -4.65 -20.72 11.95
CA THR A 57 -3.28 -21.19 12.16
C THR A 57 -2.74 -20.93 13.57
N SER A 58 -3.46 -20.17 14.40
CA SER A 58 -3.02 -19.68 15.70
C SER A 58 -3.97 -19.98 16.86
N SER A 59 -5.19 -20.42 16.55
CA SER A 59 -6.28 -20.58 17.54
C SER A 59 -6.64 -19.30 18.32
N LEU A 60 -6.34 -18.11 17.79
CA LEU A 60 -6.61 -16.82 18.41
C LEU A 60 -8.01 -16.27 18.12
N PHE A 61 -8.63 -16.68 17.01
CA PHE A 61 -9.79 -15.99 16.48
C PHE A 61 -11.11 -16.70 16.78
N ARG A 62 -12.18 -15.91 16.74
CA ARG A 62 -13.59 -16.33 16.75
C ARG A 62 -14.35 -15.46 15.76
N ILE A 63 -15.55 -15.89 15.39
CA ILE A 63 -16.47 -15.08 14.59
C ILE A 63 -17.57 -14.54 15.49
N ASP A 64 -17.81 -13.24 15.40
CA ASP A 64 -19.04 -12.62 15.87
C ASP A 64 -20.12 -12.79 14.81
N LEU A 65 -21.12 -13.62 15.09
CA LEU A 65 -22.19 -13.94 14.14
C LEU A 65 -23.20 -12.81 13.96
N LYS A 66 -23.27 -11.86 14.90
CA LYS A 66 -24.18 -10.71 14.82
C LYS A 66 -23.57 -9.65 13.92
N GLU A 67 -22.33 -9.27 14.20
CA GLU A 67 -21.62 -8.22 13.47
C GLU A 67 -20.87 -8.73 12.23
N LYS A 68 -20.93 -10.04 11.96
CA LYS A 68 -20.22 -10.73 10.86
C LYS A 68 -18.74 -10.36 10.81
N SER A 69 -18.11 -10.37 11.98
CA SER A 69 -16.74 -9.90 12.15
C SER A 69 -15.82 -10.96 12.73
N ILE A 70 -14.54 -10.85 12.40
CA ILE A 70 -13.48 -11.64 13.01
C ILE A 70 -13.03 -10.90 14.26
N CYS A 71 -13.00 -11.60 15.39
CA CYS A 71 -12.53 -11.04 16.65
C CYS A 71 -11.44 -11.93 17.25
N LEU A 72 -10.61 -11.33 18.09
CA LEU A 72 -9.85 -12.11 19.05
C LEU A 72 -10.79 -12.81 20.04
N LYS A 73 -10.39 -13.99 20.52
CA LYS A 73 -11.03 -14.64 21.66
C LYS A 73 -10.90 -13.73 22.89
N LYS A 74 -11.92 -13.72 23.76
CA LYS A 74 -12.07 -12.74 24.87
C LYS A 74 -10.83 -12.60 25.76
N ASN A 75 -10.11 -13.69 26.01
CA ASN A 75 -8.93 -13.73 26.88
C ASN A 75 -7.61 -13.91 26.10
N ARG A 76 -7.59 -13.56 24.81
CA ARG A 76 -6.40 -13.67 23.95
C ARG A 76 -6.06 -12.30 23.38
N ALA A 77 -4.77 -11.97 23.43
CA ALA A 77 -4.19 -10.78 22.82
C ALA A 77 -2.81 -11.14 22.26
N LEU A 78 -2.35 -10.39 21.27
CA LEU A 78 -0.97 -10.47 20.81
C LEU A 78 -0.05 -9.65 21.72
N SER A 79 1.15 -10.15 22.00
CA SER A 79 2.16 -9.40 22.75
C SER A 79 3.06 -8.58 21.80
N ALA A 80 3.62 -7.49 22.31
CA ALA A 80 4.53 -6.65 21.52
C ALA A 80 5.77 -7.42 21.05
N GLY A 81 6.38 -8.20 21.95
CA GLY A 81 7.59 -8.99 21.68
C GLY A 81 7.37 -10.27 20.85
N GLN A 82 6.14 -10.59 20.45
CA GLN A 82 5.86 -11.76 19.63
C GLN A 82 6.44 -11.61 18.23
N THR A 83 7.26 -12.55 17.78
CA THR A 83 7.93 -12.48 16.47
C THR A 83 6.99 -12.82 15.31
N SER A 84 6.04 -13.75 15.50
CA SER A 84 5.03 -14.04 14.50
C SER A 84 4.08 -12.84 14.30
N TYR A 85 3.87 -12.45 13.04
CA TYR A 85 3.00 -11.32 12.70
C TYR A 85 1.98 -11.62 11.60
N ARG A 86 1.98 -12.80 10.98
CA ARG A 86 0.97 -13.20 9.98
C ARG A 86 0.17 -14.39 10.49
N TYR A 87 -1.14 -14.36 10.28
CA TYR A 87 -2.08 -15.36 10.79
C TYR A 87 -3.10 -15.72 9.71
N GLY A 88 -3.07 -16.97 9.25
CA GLY A 88 -4.02 -17.46 8.26
C GLY A 88 -5.32 -17.90 8.90
N ILE A 89 -6.44 -17.51 8.29
CA ILE A 89 -7.76 -18.06 8.62
C ILE A 89 -8.48 -18.49 7.35
N THR A 90 -9.27 -19.55 7.45
CA THR A 90 -10.22 -19.94 6.40
C THR A 90 -11.63 -19.82 6.93
N LEU A 91 -12.47 -19.07 6.22
CA LEU A 91 -13.89 -18.88 6.52
C LEU A 91 -14.75 -19.61 5.50
N LEU A 92 -15.83 -20.23 5.95
CA LEU A 92 -16.95 -20.61 5.10
C LEU A 92 -17.95 -19.46 5.10
N ILE A 93 -18.08 -18.77 3.97
CA ILE A 93 -18.97 -17.62 3.79
C ILE A 93 -20.00 -17.98 2.71
N ASP A 94 -21.28 -17.96 3.06
CA ASP A 94 -22.39 -18.28 2.16
C ASP A 94 -22.17 -19.58 1.34
N GLY A 95 -21.58 -20.60 1.98
CA GLY A 95 -21.34 -21.92 1.40
C GLY A 95 -20.01 -22.08 0.63
N GLN A 96 -19.21 -21.01 0.50
CA GLN A 96 -17.92 -21.03 -0.18
C GLN A 96 -16.75 -20.75 0.77
N GLN A 97 -15.58 -21.32 0.50
CA GLN A 97 -14.39 -21.10 1.33
C GLN A 97 -13.62 -19.86 0.86
N TYR A 98 -13.21 -19.04 1.82
CA TYR A 98 -12.38 -17.86 1.61
C TYR A 98 -11.23 -17.86 2.60
N GLU A 99 -10.04 -17.57 2.10
CA GLU A 99 -8.84 -17.47 2.94
C GLU A 99 -8.45 -16.02 3.15
N PHE A 100 -8.14 -15.67 4.40
CA PHE A 100 -7.64 -14.36 4.78
C PHE A 100 -6.31 -14.50 5.50
N GLU A 101 -5.47 -13.48 5.41
CA GLU A 101 -4.27 -13.34 6.21
C GLU A 101 -4.39 -12.07 7.05
N LEU A 102 -4.39 -12.24 8.37
CA LEU A 102 -4.44 -11.15 9.35
C LEU A 102 -3.03 -10.84 9.83
N LEU A 103 -2.78 -9.57 10.15
CA LEU A 103 -1.46 -9.07 10.49
C LEU A 103 -1.44 -8.53 11.90
N LYS A 104 -0.40 -8.83 12.69
CA LYS A 104 -0.14 -8.06 13.92
C LYS A 104 0.12 -6.60 13.52
N ASP A 105 -0.59 -5.64 14.10
CA ASP A 105 -0.29 -4.22 13.87
C ASP A 105 1.07 -3.89 14.49
N GLY A 106 2.11 -3.86 13.65
CA GLY A 106 3.46 -3.44 14.01
C GLY A 106 3.90 -2.19 13.25
N PHE A 107 2.99 -1.57 12.48
CA PHE A 107 3.33 -0.47 11.61
C PHE A 107 3.74 0.75 12.44
N SER A 108 4.87 1.37 12.08
CA SER A 108 5.33 2.61 12.69
C SER A 108 4.22 3.66 12.62
N LYS A 109 4.08 4.49 13.66
CA LYS A 109 3.07 5.57 13.73
C LYS A 109 3.73 6.96 13.75
N ASN A 110 4.89 7.08 13.10
CA ASN A 110 5.73 8.28 13.08
C ASN A 110 5.39 9.26 11.96
N ARG A 111 4.40 8.95 11.11
CA ARG A 111 3.90 9.77 9.99
C ARG A 111 4.87 9.90 8.81
N VAL A 112 6.04 9.24 8.85
CA VAL A 112 7.07 9.37 7.81
C VAL A 112 6.76 8.45 6.65
N VAL A 113 6.63 9.03 5.45
CA VAL A 113 6.54 8.32 4.18
C VAL A 113 7.78 8.62 3.34
N ALA A 114 8.58 7.59 3.04
CA ALA A 114 9.74 7.75 2.18
C ALA A 114 9.30 7.78 0.70
N HIS A 115 9.46 8.93 0.04
CA HIS A 115 9.09 9.15 -1.36
C HIS A 115 9.98 8.33 -2.30
N ARG A 116 9.37 7.41 -3.06
CA ARG A 116 10.06 6.45 -3.92
C ARG A 116 11.05 5.56 -3.15
N GLY A 117 10.78 5.31 -1.87
CA GLY A 117 11.68 4.65 -0.92
C GLY A 117 12.78 5.54 -0.34
N ALA A 118 13.62 4.99 0.55
CA ALA A 118 14.76 5.71 1.11
C ALA A 118 15.98 5.55 0.22
N TRP A 119 16.05 6.40 -0.82
CA TRP A 119 17.01 6.30 -1.90
C TRP A 119 18.19 7.28 -1.77
N ARG A 120 17.92 8.51 -1.34
CA ARG A 120 18.84 9.65 -1.46
C ARG A 120 20.13 9.50 -0.66
N GLN A 121 20.06 9.38 0.67
CA GLN A 121 21.27 9.31 1.51
C GLN A 121 22.03 7.98 1.34
N LYS A 122 21.32 6.91 0.97
CA LYS A 122 21.90 5.59 0.73
C LYS A 122 22.51 5.45 -0.67
N GLY A 123 22.29 6.41 -1.56
CA GLY A 123 22.76 6.37 -2.95
C GLY A 123 22.22 5.16 -3.72
N VAL A 124 20.98 4.74 -3.42
CA VAL A 124 20.30 3.68 -4.17
C VAL A 124 19.25 4.29 -5.07
N LEU A 125 18.65 3.46 -5.92
CA LEU A 125 17.74 3.93 -6.95
C LEU A 125 16.35 4.11 -6.38
N GLN A 126 15.67 5.16 -6.84
CA GLN A 126 14.25 5.41 -6.57
C GLN A 126 13.42 4.22 -7.07
N ASN A 127 12.26 3.98 -6.45
CA ASN A 127 11.32 2.96 -6.93
C ASN A 127 11.95 1.55 -7.02
N SER A 128 12.92 1.28 -6.15
CA SER A 128 13.62 -0.01 -6.09
C SER A 128 13.24 -0.81 -4.84
N VAL A 129 13.33 -2.14 -4.91
CA VAL A 129 13.19 -3.01 -3.72
C VAL A 129 14.17 -2.60 -2.62
N ARG A 130 15.38 -2.16 -3.00
CA ARG A 130 16.39 -1.71 -2.04
C ARG A 130 16.01 -0.40 -1.35
N SER A 131 15.46 0.58 -2.07
CA SER A 131 14.98 1.83 -1.48
C SER A 131 13.82 1.58 -0.49
N PHE A 132 12.92 0.65 -0.81
CA PHE A 132 11.86 0.22 0.10
C PHE A 132 12.43 -0.45 1.36
N GLN A 133 13.37 -1.40 1.20
CA GLN A 133 14.04 -2.05 2.34
C GLN A 133 14.77 -1.04 3.23
N ASN A 134 15.42 -0.03 2.64
CA ASN A 134 16.04 1.03 3.43
C ASN A 134 14.99 1.82 4.24
N ALA A 135 13.80 2.10 3.68
CA ALA A 135 12.72 2.76 4.42
C ALA A 135 12.21 1.89 5.59
N VAL A 136 12.15 0.57 5.40
CA VAL A 136 11.87 -0.39 6.48
C VAL A 136 12.96 -0.35 7.56
N GLU A 137 14.24 -0.40 7.15
CA GLU A 137 15.40 -0.34 8.07
C GLU A 137 15.42 0.96 8.89
N LEU A 138 14.98 2.08 8.31
CA LEU A 138 14.83 3.37 9.00
C LEU A 138 13.61 3.42 9.93
N GLY A 139 12.67 2.49 9.80
CA GLY A 139 11.43 2.48 10.58
C GLY A 139 10.38 3.48 10.10
N CYS A 140 10.39 3.87 8.82
CA CYS A 140 9.35 4.71 8.24
C CYS A 140 7.97 4.06 8.37
N GLN A 141 6.91 4.86 8.57
CA GLN A 141 5.54 4.36 8.57
C GLN A 141 5.09 3.89 7.19
N GLY A 142 5.52 4.59 6.14
CA GLY A 142 5.26 4.22 4.76
C GLY A 142 6.47 4.39 3.85
N SER A 143 6.39 3.78 2.68
CA SER A 143 7.28 3.99 1.55
C SER A 143 6.41 4.11 0.31
N GLU A 144 6.40 5.29 -0.29
CA GLU A 144 5.69 5.56 -1.54
C GLU A 144 6.48 5.01 -2.73
N LEU A 145 5.76 4.48 -3.72
CA LEU A 145 6.29 3.83 -4.91
C LEU A 145 5.32 3.98 -6.08
N ASP A 146 5.85 4.24 -7.27
CA ASP A 146 5.10 4.45 -8.50
C ASP A 146 5.01 3.19 -9.36
N VAL A 147 3.88 2.93 -10.01
CA VAL A 147 3.71 1.77 -10.90
C VAL A 147 3.24 2.10 -12.31
N TRP A 148 3.72 1.31 -13.28
CA TRP A 148 3.37 1.35 -14.71
C TRP A 148 3.08 -0.05 -15.25
N LEU A 149 2.45 -0.12 -16.44
CA LEU A 149 2.13 -1.38 -17.11
C LEU A 149 2.95 -1.54 -18.40
N THR A 150 3.79 -2.58 -18.46
CA THR A 150 4.59 -2.91 -19.66
C THR A 150 3.73 -3.38 -20.83
N ALA A 151 4.29 -3.44 -22.04
CA ALA A 151 3.58 -3.87 -23.25
C ALA A 151 2.96 -5.29 -23.14
N ASP A 152 3.57 -6.16 -22.33
CA ASP A 152 3.10 -7.52 -22.00
C ASP A 152 2.27 -7.59 -20.70
N ASN A 153 1.71 -6.45 -20.25
CA ASN A 153 0.81 -6.32 -19.11
C ASN A 153 1.41 -6.76 -17.76
N ARG A 154 2.70 -6.49 -17.54
CA ARG A 154 3.34 -6.67 -16.23
C ARG A 154 3.45 -5.33 -15.52
N VAL A 155 3.15 -5.35 -14.21
CA VAL A 155 3.24 -4.15 -13.37
C VAL A 155 4.67 -3.99 -12.89
N VAL A 156 5.29 -2.87 -13.24
CA VAL A 156 6.68 -2.53 -12.90
C VAL A 156 6.75 -1.21 -12.16
N LEU A 157 7.82 -1.01 -11.39
CA LEU A 157 8.02 0.20 -10.60
C LEU A 157 8.83 1.23 -11.39
N SER A 158 8.31 2.44 -11.53
CA SER A 158 9.03 3.57 -12.12
C SER A 158 8.25 4.85 -11.86
N HIS A 159 8.93 5.96 -11.58
CA HIS A 159 8.23 7.24 -11.51
C HIS A 159 7.83 7.71 -12.90
N ASP A 160 8.80 7.72 -13.81
CA ASP A 160 8.60 8.25 -15.16
C ASP A 160 8.09 7.16 -16.11
N PRO A 161 7.37 7.55 -17.18
CA PRO A 161 6.97 6.62 -18.24
C PRO A 161 8.17 6.06 -19.03
N HIS A 162 9.36 6.63 -18.83
CA HIS A 162 10.60 6.23 -19.50
C HIS A 162 11.66 5.85 -18.48
N VAL A 163 12.37 4.76 -18.73
CA VAL A 163 13.53 4.32 -17.94
C VAL A 163 14.71 4.08 -18.87
N TYR A 164 15.83 4.79 -18.67
CA TYR A 164 17.01 4.73 -19.55
C TYR A 164 16.69 4.91 -21.05
N GLY A 165 15.75 5.82 -21.36
CA GLY A 165 15.31 6.09 -22.74
C GLY A 165 14.30 5.08 -23.30
N LEU A 166 13.90 4.07 -22.53
CA LEU A 166 12.91 3.07 -22.91
C LEU A 166 11.54 3.46 -22.36
N GLU A 167 10.56 3.59 -23.24
CA GLU A 167 9.18 3.82 -22.84
C GLU A 167 8.58 2.53 -22.28
N VAL A 168 8.20 2.55 -21.00
CA VAL A 168 7.76 1.37 -20.24
C VAL A 168 6.58 0.68 -20.91
N GLU A 169 5.62 1.44 -21.42
CA GLU A 169 4.40 0.89 -22.01
C GLU A 169 4.60 0.27 -23.40
N ASN A 170 5.76 0.46 -24.04
CA ASN A 170 6.10 -0.02 -25.39
C ASN A 170 7.14 -1.14 -25.41
N ILE A 171 7.58 -1.60 -24.24
CA ILE A 171 8.57 -2.67 -24.10
C ILE A 171 8.01 -3.78 -23.21
N THR A 172 8.42 -5.04 -23.45
CA THR A 172 8.05 -6.15 -22.56
C THR A 172 8.86 -6.11 -21.27
N SER A 173 8.32 -6.67 -20.19
CA SER A 173 9.01 -6.78 -18.90
C SER A 173 10.37 -7.46 -18.99
N LEU A 174 10.48 -8.54 -19.79
CA LEU A 174 11.74 -9.24 -20.01
C LEU A 174 12.76 -8.35 -20.72
N GLN A 175 12.36 -7.64 -21.77
CA GLN A 175 13.24 -6.72 -22.48
C GLN A 175 13.68 -5.54 -21.59
N LEU A 176 12.75 -4.97 -20.82
CA LEU A 176 13.05 -3.90 -19.86
C LEU A 176 14.08 -4.36 -18.84
N PHE A 177 13.88 -5.55 -18.26
CA PHE A 177 14.83 -6.15 -17.33
C PHE A 177 16.21 -6.39 -17.98
N GLN A 178 16.25 -6.98 -19.18
CA GLN A 178 17.49 -7.27 -19.91
C GLN A 178 18.30 -6.01 -20.26
N GLN A 179 17.63 -4.89 -20.48
CA GLN A 179 18.31 -3.63 -20.80
C GLN A 179 18.76 -2.90 -19.53
N THR A 180 17.96 -2.96 -18.47
CA THR A 180 18.25 -2.28 -17.21
C THR A 180 19.24 -3.03 -16.31
N ILE A 181 19.36 -4.36 -16.45
CA ILE A 181 20.38 -5.15 -15.75
C ILE A 181 21.81 -4.77 -16.16
N ASN A 182 22.01 -4.36 -17.42
CA ASN A 182 23.33 -3.93 -17.91
C ASN A 182 23.78 -2.62 -17.25
N GLU A 183 22.81 -1.79 -16.84
CA GLU A 183 23.02 -0.56 -16.07
C GLU A 183 23.16 -0.83 -14.56
N LYS A 184 23.16 -2.10 -14.14
CA LYS A 184 23.18 -2.57 -12.73
C LYS A 184 21.97 -2.13 -11.90
N ASP A 185 20.87 -1.79 -12.56
CA ASP A 185 19.65 -1.30 -11.93
C ASP A 185 18.41 -1.88 -12.61
N PRO A 186 18.10 -3.17 -12.37
CA PRO A 186 16.94 -3.77 -12.97
C PRO A 186 15.66 -3.13 -12.43
N VAL A 187 14.78 -2.69 -13.34
CA VAL A 187 13.44 -2.20 -12.98
C VAL A 187 12.65 -3.33 -12.30
N PRO A 188 12.24 -3.18 -11.03
CA PRO A 188 11.55 -4.26 -10.34
C PRO A 188 10.08 -4.32 -10.73
N SER A 189 9.52 -5.52 -10.64
CA SER A 189 8.08 -5.73 -10.68
C SER A 189 7.42 -5.39 -9.34
N LEU A 190 6.12 -5.09 -9.37
CA LEU A 190 5.33 -4.94 -8.14
C LEU A 190 5.35 -6.21 -7.28
N GLN A 191 5.43 -7.38 -7.91
CA GLN A 191 5.45 -8.65 -7.20
C GLN A 191 6.74 -8.83 -6.39
N GLU A 192 7.89 -8.45 -6.93
CA GLU A 192 9.17 -8.48 -6.21
C GLU A 192 9.17 -7.52 -5.02
N LEU A 193 8.63 -6.32 -5.19
CA LEU A 193 8.43 -5.38 -4.09
C LEU A 193 7.52 -5.99 -3.02
N LEU A 194 6.36 -6.53 -3.38
CA LEU A 194 5.42 -7.07 -2.41
C LEU A 194 5.98 -8.30 -1.69
N ILE A 195 6.85 -9.09 -2.31
CA ILE A 195 7.61 -10.15 -1.62
C ILE A 195 8.49 -9.56 -0.52
N ALA A 196 9.21 -8.47 -0.80
CA ALA A 196 10.01 -7.78 0.22
C ALA A 196 9.14 -7.15 1.31
N ALA A 197 8.01 -6.53 0.94
CA ALA A 197 7.05 -5.95 1.88
C ALA A 197 6.45 -7.01 2.82
N ARG A 198 6.15 -8.22 2.30
CA ARG A 198 5.65 -9.34 3.11
C ARG A 198 6.62 -9.78 4.19
N ALA A 199 7.91 -9.51 4.07
CA ALA A 199 8.93 -9.95 5.04
C ALA A 199 8.97 -9.13 6.35
N GLN A 200 8.14 -8.10 6.48
CA GLN A 200 8.07 -7.19 7.62
C GLN A 200 6.61 -6.79 7.92
N ASN A 201 6.33 -6.08 9.01
CA ASN A 201 5.00 -5.53 9.33
C ASN A 201 5.08 -4.15 10.01
N SER A 202 6.12 -3.36 9.72
CA SER A 202 6.44 -2.04 10.25
C SER A 202 6.20 -0.88 9.26
N THR A 203 6.22 -1.12 7.96
CA THR A 203 6.17 -0.07 6.93
C THR A 203 5.18 -0.44 5.82
N HIS A 204 4.24 0.46 5.52
CA HIS A 204 3.26 0.29 4.46
C HIS A 204 3.88 0.60 3.08
N PRO A 205 3.71 -0.26 2.06
CA PRO A 205 3.87 0.16 0.67
C PRO A 205 2.69 1.07 0.28
N ILE A 206 2.98 2.29 -0.14
CA ILE A 206 1.98 3.24 -0.66
C ILE A 206 2.17 3.28 -2.17
N ILE A 207 1.18 2.78 -2.92
CA ILE A 207 1.31 2.53 -4.36
C ILE A 207 0.64 3.67 -5.14
N GLU A 208 1.43 4.48 -5.85
CA GLU A 208 0.92 5.44 -6.82
C GLU A 208 0.64 4.78 -8.16
N ILE A 209 -0.63 4.80 -8.59
CA ILE A 209 -1.01 4.35 -9.93
C ILE A 209 -0.91 5.53 -10.90
N LYS A 210 0.07 5.45 -11.80
CA LYS A 210 0.37 6.49 -12.79
C LYS A 210 -0.63 6.48 -13.94
N ASP A 211 -0.84 7.65 -14.52
CA ASP A 211 -1.65 7.81 -15.73
C ASP A 211 -0.90 7.28 -16.94
N SER A 212 -1.52 6.32 -17.65
CA SER A 212 -0.93 5.79 -18.88
C SER A 212 -0.96 6.84 -19.98
N GLN A 213 0.10 6.85 -20.79
CA GLN A 213 0.20 7.72 -21.96
C GLN A 213 -0.73 7.27 -23.10
N LYS A 214 -1.30 6.07 -22.98
CA LYS A 214 -2.25 5.48 -23.94
C LYS A 214 -3.72 5.72 -23.57
N GLY A 215 -3.98 6.54 -22.55
CA GLY A 215 -5.32 6.96 -22.13
C GLY A 215 -5.93 6.13 -21.00
N LEU A 216 -7.16 6.49 -20.62
CA LEU A 216 -7.83 6.02 -19.41
C LEU A 216 -8.05 4.50 -19.37
N GLU A 217 -8.44 3.87 -20.48
CA GLU A 217 -8.67 2.41 -20.52
C GLU A 217 -7.43 1.64 -20.08
N ARG A 218 -6.26 2.08 -20.56
CA ARG A 218 -4.97 1.49 -20.20
C ARG A 218 -4.58 1.80 -18.75
N THR A 219 -4.90 2.99 -18.23
CA THR A 219 -4.75 3.31 -16.81
C THR A 219 -5.64 2.40 -15.93
N LEU A 220 -6.88 2.12 -16.34
CA LEU A 220 -7.77 1.21 -15.62
C LEU A 220 -7.29 -0.25 -15.72
N GLN A 221 -6.68 -0.65 -16.83
CA GLN A 221 -6.04 -1.96 -16.94
C GLN A 221 -4.85 -2.12 -15.97
N LEU A 222 -4.03 -1.09 -15.81
CA LEU A 222 -2.99 -1.05 -14.78
C LEU A 222 -3.62 -1.17 -13.39
N THR A 223 -4.68 -0.42 -13.13
CA THR A 223 -5.42 -0.44 -11.86
C THR A 223 -5.91 -1.83 -11.50
N ASP A 224 -6.61 -2.49 -12.43
CA ASP A 224 -7.10 -3.85 -12.27
C ASP A 224 -5.94 -4.82 -12.01
N SER A 225 -4.82 -4.66 -12.71
CA SER A 225 -3.64 -5.52 -12.56
C SER A 225 -3.00 -5.38 -11.17
N VAL A 226 -2.87 -4.16 -10.67
CA VAL A 226 -2.33 -3.85 -9.34
C VAL A 226 -3.21 -4.48 -8.25
N VAL A 227 -4.51 -4.23 -8.26
CA VAL A 227 -5.44 -4.75 -7.26
C VAL A 227 -5.47 -6.29 -7.29
N ASN A 228 -5.48 -6.89 -8.49
CA ASN A 228 -5.40 -8.36 -8.61
C ASN A 228 -4.11 -8.93 -8.01
N ILE A 229 -2.96 -8.29 -8.21
CA ILE A 229 -1.68 -8.72 -7.60
C ILE A 229 -1.79 -8.65 -6.06
N VAL A 230 -2.32 -7.53 -5.53
CA VAL A 230 -2.49 -7.36 -4.08
C VAL A 230 -3.39 -8.43 -3.48
N HIS A 231 -4.53 -8.75 -4.12
CA HIS A 231 -5.45 -9.78 -3.63
C HIS A 231 -4.85 -11.18 -3.68
N ARG A 232 -4.23 -11.55 -4.81
CA ARG A 232 -3.56 -12.85 -4.95
C ARG A 232 -2.46 -13.07 -3.91
N MET A 233 -1.72 -12.01 -3.60
CA MET A 233 -0.63 -12.06 -2.63
C MET A 233 -1.09 -11.81 -1.18
N LYS A 234 -2.39 -11.66 -0.93
CA LYS A 234 -2.99 -11.35 0.39
C LYS A 234 -2.36 -10.11 1.04
N MET A 235 -2.22 -9.03 0.27
CA MET A 235 -1.52 -7.80 0.66
C MET A 235 -2.44 -6.65 1.09
N GLN A 236 -3.75 -6.86 1.16
CA GLN A 236 -4.73 -5.82 1.49
C GLN A 236 -4.46 -5.15 2.85
N GLY A 237 -3.95 -5.90 3.83
CA GLY A 237 -3.57 -5.36 5.13
C GLY A 237 -2.26 -4.56 5.16
N TYR A 238 -1.49 -4.56 4.07
CA TYR A 238 -0.21 -3.88 3.98
C TYR A 238 -0.27 -2.58 3.19
N VAL A 239 -1.04 -2.54 2.10
CA VAL A 239 -0.91 -1.50 1.08
C VAL A 239 -1.93 -0.38 1.24
N GLU A 240 -1.54 0.81 0.81
CA GLU A 240 -2.44 1.93 0.55
C GLU A 240 -2.23 2.38 -0.90
N TYR A 241 -3.22 3.05 -1.49
CA TYR A 241 -3.18 3.49 -2.88
C TYR A 241 -3.33 4.99 -3.00
N ILE A 242 -2.60 5.58 -3.95
CA ILE A 242 -2.70 6.99 -4.30
C ILE A 242 -2.76 7.15 -5.82
N SER A 243 -3.41 8.22 -6.29
CA SER A 243 -3.43 8.56 -7.71
C SER A 243 -3.90 10.00 -7.94
N PHE A 244 -3.37 10.64 -8.98
CA PHE A 244 -3.90 11.90 -9.51
C PHE A 244 -5.23 11.68 -10.24
N ASN A 245 -5.53 10.46 -10.67
CA ASN A 245 -6.70 10.15 -11.44
C ASN A 245 -7.86 9.68 -10.55
N TYR A 246 -8.94 10.46 -10.52
CA TYR A 246 -10.08 10.17 -9.66
C TYR A 246 -10.83 8.88 -10.07
N GLU A 247 -10.88 8.56 -11.36
CA GLU A 247 -11.52 7.34 -11.86
C GLU A 247 -10.70 6.09 -11.49
N VAL A 248 -9.39 6.21 -11.36
CA VAL A 248 -8.53 5.15 -10.81
C VAL A 248 -8.93 4.83 -9.37
N LEU A 249 -9.08 5.85 -8.51
CA LEU A 249 -9.45 5.62 -7.12
C LEU A 249 -10.85 5.01 -6.99
N LYS A 250 -11.81 5.47 -7.81
CA LYS A 250 -13.15 4.86 -7.88
C LYS A 250 -13.06 3.41 -8.33
N ARG A 251 -12.26 3.11 -9.35
CA ARG A 251 -12.05 1.74 -9.83
C ARG A 251 -11.45 0.84 -8.75
N ILE A 252 -10.47 1.32 -7.97
CA ILE A 252 -9.96 0.58 -6.82
C ILE A 252 -11.08 0.27 -5.83
N ARG A 253 -11.95 1.24 -5.51
CA ARG A 253 -13.08 1.05 -4.58
C ARG A 253 -14.18 0.14 -5.13
N GLU A 254 -14.35 0.06 -6.44
CA GLU A 254 -15.23 -0.92 -7.09
C GLU A 254 -14.70 -2.36 -6.93
N LEU A 255 -13.38 -2.54 -7.09
CA LEU A 255 -12.70 -3.83 -7.00
C LEU A 255 -12.51 -4.28 -5.53
N ASP A 256 -12.08 -3.37 -4.68
CA ASP A 256 -11.89 -3.55 -3.24
C ASP A 256 -12.55 -2.37 -2.48
N PRO A 257 -13.80 -2.56 -2.02
CA PRO A 257 -14.59 -1.54 -1.32
C PRO A 257 -14.07 -1.24 0.09
N THR A 258 -12.96 -1.85 0.52
CA THR A 258 -12.31 -1.60 1.81
C THR A 258 -10.91 -1.01 1.66
N ALA A 259 -10.37 -0.94 0.44
CA ALA A 259 -9.05 -0.38 0.16
C ALA A 259 -8.93 1.08 0.62
N ARG A 260 -7.78 1.43 1.23
CA ARG A 260 -7.43 2.82 1.51
C ARG A 260 -6.93 3.51 0.26
N THR A 261 -7.58 4.62 -0.08
CA THR A 261 -7.26 5.42 -1.27
C THR A 261 -7.11 6.89 -0.89
N LEU A 262 -6.03 7.55 -1.30
CA LEU A 262 -5.85 9.00 -1.13
C LEU A 262 -5.72 9.68 -2.49
N TYR A 263 -6.35 10.86 -2.63
CA TYR A 263 -6.38 11.61 -3.88
C TYR A 263 -5.25 12.63 -3.98
N LEU A 264 -4.50 12.60 -5.08
CA LEU A 264 -3.32 13.44 -5.27
C LEU A 264 -3.62 14.83 -5.84
N TRP A 265 -4.71 14.98 -6.61
CA TRP A 265 -4.91 16.20 -7.39
C TRP A 265 -5.72 17.26 -6.63
N GLU A 266 -5.02 18.21 -6.01
CA GLU A 266 -5.65 19.32 -5.29
C GLU A 266 -6.54 20.19 -6.20
N GLY A 267 -7.68 20.66 -5.65
CA GLY A 267 -8.58 21.62 -6.31
C GLY A 267 -9.42 21.08 -7.47
N LYS A 268 -9.31 19.80 -7.82
CA LYS A 268 -10.16 19.16 -8.85
C LYS A 268 -11.45 18.57 -8.32
N LYS A 269 -11.47 18.25 -7.03
CA LYS A 269 -12.62 17.69 -6.30
C LYS A 269 -12.74 18.36 -4.95
N GLU A 270 -13.97 18.53 -4.49
CA GLU A 270 -14.24 19.00 -3.15
C GLU A 270 -14.09 17.84 -2.16
N LEU A 271 -13.75 18.12 -0.89
CA LEU A 271 -13.63 17.08 0.15
C LEU A 271 -14.91 16.23 0.28
N LYS A 272 -16.09 16.83 0.08
CA LYS A 272 -17.37 16.12 0.09
C LYS A 272 -17.50 15.07 -1.03
N ASP A 273 -16.87 15.30 -2.18
CA ASP A 273 -16.92 14.38 -3.31
C ASP A 273 -16.15 13.11 -2.94
N LEU A 274 -14.96 13.29 -2.33
CA LEU A 274 -14.13 12.20 -1.81
C LEU A 274 -14.90 11.36 -0.78
N VAL A 275 -15.60 12.01 0.17
CA VAL A 275 -16.43 11.31 1.16
C VAL A 275 -17.55 10.52 0.49
N ASN A 276 -18.25 11.11 -0.49
CA ASN A 276 -19.35 10.45 -1.20
C ASN A 276 -18.89 9.21 -1.97
N ASP A 277 -17.73 9.28 -2.61
CA ASP A 277 -17.14 8.15 -3.34
C ASP A 277 -16.30 7.23 -2.45
N ARG A 278 -16.32 7.45 -1.12
CA ARG A 278 -15.62 6.66 -0.10
C ARG A 278 -14.10 6.61 -0.32
N ILE A 279 -13.52 7.69 -0.83
CA ILE A 279 -12.07 7.92 -0.84
C ILE A 279 -11.63 8.21 0.59
N SER A 280 -10.51 7.62 1.00
CA SER A 280 -10.08 7.62 2.41
C SER A 280 -9.37 8.91 2.84
N GLY A 281 -8.83 9.67 1.90
CA GLY A 281 -8.12 10.91 2.25
C GLY A 281 -7.62 11.74 1.07
N ILE A 282 -6.88 12.78 1.41
CA ILE A 282 -6.15 13.63 0.48
C ILE A 282 -4.65 13.40 0.66
N ASP A 283 -3.94 13.37 -0.46
CA ASP A 283 -2.49 13.37 -0.49
C ASP A 283 -2.07 14.58 -1.33
N TYR A 284 -1.99 15.77 -0.74
CA TYR A 284 -1.87 17.01 -1.52
C TYR A 284 -0.49 17.61 -1.43
N SER A 285 -0.13 18.38 -2.46
CA SER A 285 1.14 19.08 -2.45
C SER A 285 1.21 20.09 -1.28
N TYR A 286 2.41 20.39 -0.78
CA TYR A 286 2.59 21.41 0.25
C TYR A 286 2.06 22.79 -0.17
N TYR A 287 1.91 23.06 -1.47
CA TYR A 287 1.27 24.29 -1.96
C TYR A 287 -0.20 24.39 -1.55
N ALA A 288 -0.95 23.29 -1.58
CA ALA A 288 -2.35 23.27 -1.15
C ALA A 288 -2.49 23.68 0.33
N TYR A 289 -1.63 23.14 1.20
CA TYR A 289 -1.59 23.49 2.63
C TYR A 289 -1.09 24.92 2.90
N ARG A 290 -0.25 25.47 2.01
CA ARG A 290 0.15 26.88 2.10
C ARG A 290 -1.02 27.81 1.71
N GLN A 291 -1.81 27.43 0.72
CA GLN A 291 -2.97 28.20 0.25
C GLN A 291 -4.15 28.15 1.23
N ASP A 292 -4.43 26.99 1.83
CA ASP A 292 -5.48 26.82 2.84
C ASP A 292 -4.91 26.27 4.15
N LYS A 293 -4.65 27.18 5.10
CA LYS A 293 -4.11 26.84 6.43
C LYS A 293 -5.05 25.97 7.27
N ASN A 294 -6.34 25.92 6.92
CA ASN A 294 -7.33 25.11 7.62
C ASN A 294 -7.58 23.75 6.94
N LEU A 295 -6.86 23.43 5.85
CA LEU A 295 -7.07 22.21 5.07
C LEU A 295 -7.01 20.94 5.93
N THR A 296 -6.01 20.82 6.81
CA THR A 296 -5.88 19.67 7.72
C THR A 296 -7.09 19.51 8.62
N GLN A 297 -7.60 20.62 9.18
CA GLN A 297 -8.79 20.59 10.03
C GLN A 297 -10.04 20.22 9.23
N LYS A 298 -10.25 20.82 8.05
CA LYS A 298 -11.39 20.53 7.18
C LYS A 298 -11.43 19.07 6.76
N ALA A 299 -10.29 18.50 6.37
CA ALA A 299 -10.18 17.09 6.01
C ALA A 299 -10.49 16.19 7.21
N ARG A 300 -9.94 16.48 8.39
CA ARG A 300 -10.23 15.74 9.62
C ARG A 300 -11.71 15.78 10.00
N GLU A 301 -12.35 16.94 9.92
CA GLU A 301 -13.78 17.11 10.19
C GLU A 301 -14.65 16.33 9.19
N ALA A 302 -14.18 16.16 7.95
CA ALA A 302 -14.80 15.31 6.94
C ALA A 302 -14.50 13.80 7.11
N GLY A 303 -13.68 13.41 8.10
CA GLY A 303 -13.26 12.03 8.31
C GLY A 303 -12.22 11.52 7.31
N LEU A 304 -11.50 12.43 6.65
CA LEU A 304 -10.48 12.13 5.64
C LEU A 304 -9.07 12.15 6.26
N LEU A 305 -8.24 11.20 5.83
CA LEU A 305 -6.79 11.22 6.10
C LEU A 305 -6.11 12.36 5.34
N THR A 306 -4.97 12.82 5.87
CA THR A 306 -4.16 13.90 5.31
C THR A 306 -2.72 13.47 5.10
N ASN A 307 -2.24 13.56 3.87
CA ASN A 307 -0.82 13.48 3.52
C ASN A 307 -0.38 14.78 2.83
N VAL A 308 0.88 15.15 3.02
CA VAL A 308 1.53 16.29 2.37
C VAL A 308 2.79 15.85 1.64
N TRP A 309 2.91 16.22 0.37
CA TRP A 309 4.05 15.86 -0.48
C TRP A 309 4.58 17.03 -1.33
N THR A 310 5.76 16.94 -1.94
CA THR A 310 6.93 16.29 -1.36
C THR A 310 7.66 17.34 -0.53
N VAL A 311 7.78 17.13 0.78
CA VAL A 311 8.37 18.12 1.70
C VAL A 311 9.80 17.73 2.00
N ASN A 312 10.78 18.57 1.65
CA ASN A 312 12.20 18.23 1.81
C ASN A 312 12.97 19.23 2.70
N ASN A 313 12.39 20.40 3.00
CA ASN A 313 13.01 21.42 3.85
C ASN A 313 12.75 21.12 5.34
N ALA A 314 13.78 21.24 6.18
CA ALA A 314 13.70 20.95 7.61
C ALA A 314 12.62 21.75 8.37
N GLU A 315 12.48 23.05 8.07
CA GLU A 315 11.50 23.92 8.72
C GLU A 315 10.08 23.50 8.34
N GLU A 316 9.83 23.19 7.06
CA GLU A 316 8.52 22.70 6.61
C GLU A 316 8.20 21.30 7.13
N LEU A 317 9.19 20.40 7.18
CA LEU A 317 9.06 19.07 7.77
C LEU A 317 8.60 19.17 9.23
N GLN A 318 9.26 20.01 10.02
CA GLN A 318 8.87 20.28 11.41
C GLN A 318 7.48 20.92 11.48
N GLN A 319 7.20 21.91 10.63
CA GLN A 319 5.91 22.61 10.59
C GLN A 319 4.75 21.63 10.34
N TYR A 320 4.84 20.78 9.31
CA TYR A 320 3.77 19.82 8.99
C TYR A 320 3.66 18.71 10.04
N TYR A 321 4.77 18.28 10.64
CA TYR A 321 4.71 17.34 11.76
C TYR A 321 3.93 17.91 12.95
N LEU A 322 4.19 19.17 13.31
CA LEU A 322 3.49 19.89 14.38
C LEU A 322 2.03 20.23 14.02
N LEU A 323 1.74 20.49 12.74
CA LEU A 323 0.37 20.67 12.24
C LEU A 323 -0.50 19.41 12.45
N GLY A 324 0.15 18.24 12.55
CA GLY A 324 -0.53 16.99 12.85
C GLY A 324 -1.26 16.38 11.66
N VAL A 325 -0.70 16.51 10.45
CA VAL A 325 -1.09 15.69 9.31
C VAL A 325 -0.86 14.20 9.61
N ASP A 326 -1.58 13.30 8.96
CA ASP A 326 -1.46 11.86 9.20
C ASP A 326 -0.17 11.29 8.59
N TYR A 327 0.27 11.87 7.46
CA TYR A 327 1.47 11.46 6.72
C TYR A 327 2.24 12.67 6.18
N ILE A 328 3.56 12.49 6.01
CA ILE A 328 4.46 13.42 5.34
C ILE A 328 5.34 12.61 4.36
N THR A 329 5.14 12.82 3.06
CA THR A 329 5.95 12.24 1.99
C THR A 329 7.19 13.12 1.74
N THR A 330 8.38 12.52 1.85
CA THR A 330 9.67 13.25 1.76
C THR A 330 10.76 12.41 1.09
N ASP A 331 11.68 13.08 0.39
CA ASP A 331 12.94 12.48 -0.09
C ASP A 331 14.00 12.40 1.02
N GLU A 332 13.75 13.00 2.19
CA GLU A 332 14.68 13.10 3.31
C GLU A 332 14.11 12.41 4.58
N PRO A 333 13.70 11.12 4.51
CA PRO A 333 13.06 10.44 5.65
C PRO A 333 13.94 10.41 6.89
N GLU A 334 15.26 10.28 6.74
CA GLU A 334 16.22 10.34 7.87
C GLU A 334 16.20 11.71 8.57
N LEU A 335 16.04 12.80 7.80
CA LEU A 335 15.97 14.14 8.37
C LEU A 335 14.69 14.32 9.17
N LEU A 336 13.54 13.90 8.62
CA LEU A 336 12.27 13.97 9.35
C LEU A 336 12.29 13.11 10.61
N LEU A 337 12.85 11.89 10.57
CA LEU A 337 13.00 11.05 11.75
C LEU A 337 13.86 11.73 12.84
N LYS A 338 14.97 12.36 12.46
CA LYS A 338 15.81 13.13 13.40
C LYS A 338 15.06 14.31 14.01
N ILE A 339 14.25 15.03 13.23
CA ILE A 339 13.40 16.11 13.72
C ILE A 339 12.38 15.57 14.72
N ILE A 340 11.73 14.44 14.43
CA ILE A 340 10.76 13.82 15.34
C ILE A 340 11.42 13.42 16.66
N ASP A 341 12.62 12.85 16.60
CA ASP A 341 13.34 12.44 17.81
C ASP A 341 13.84 13.63 18.65
N SER A 342 14.11 14.79 18.06
CA SER A 342 14.49 16.00 18.80
C SER A 342 13.30 16.74 19.43
N LEU A 343 12.07 16.41 19.03
CA LEU A 343 10.83 16.95 19.60
C LEU A 343 10.27 16.12 20.76
N LYS A 344 10.81 14.91 21.00
CA LYS A 344 10.48 14.07 22.16
C LYS A 344 11.32 14.46 23.36
#